data_AF-A0AB73FRN9-F1
#
_entry.id   AF-A0AB73FRN9-F1
#
_cell.length_a   1.000
_cell.length_b   1.000
_cell.length_c   1.000
_cell.angle_alpha   90.00
_cell.angle_beta   90.00
_cell.angle_gamma   90.00
#
_symmetry.space_group_name_H-M   'P 1'
#
loop_
_entity.id
_entity.type
_entity.pdbx_description
1 polymer ?
#
loop_
_entity_poly.entity_id
_entity_poly.type
_entity_poly.pdbx_seq_one_letter_code
_entity_poly.pdbx_strand_id
1 'polypeptide(L)'
;MSESIFGTMDNNHVTLNAATVIGLRSAYEDFEKSGQDINNFEIAISERKASNGEGVDGKDVIGVTFVAKLIPGKRGLGDANRLGNSINYVISPESGRILGIYGTK
;
A
#
# COMPACT_ATOMS: atom_id res chain seq x y z
N MET A 1 -19.60 -10.85 4.38
CA MET A 1 -18.88 -9.96 3.44
C MET A 1 -18.72 -8.63 4.12
N SER A 2 -17.50 -8.13 4.26
CA SER A 2 -17.25 -6.75 4.67
C SER A 2 -16.97 -5.95 3.41
N GLU A 3 -17.78 -4.91 3.17
CA GLU A 3 -17.54 -3.93 2.12
C GLU A 3 -16.42 -2.99 2.58
N SER A 4 -15.45 -2.74 1.72
CA SER A 4 -14.31 -1.86 1.96
C SER A 4 -14.20 -0.84 0.83
N ILE A 5 -13.64 0.33 1.11
CA ILE A 5 -13.37 1.36 0.10
C ILE A 5 -12.43 0.89 -1.03
N PHE A 6 -11.71 -0.22 -0.87
CA PHE A 6 -10.87 -0.80 -1.91
C PHE A 6 -11.49 -2.02 -2.61
N GLY A 7 -12.65 -2.50 -2.13
CA GLY A 7 -13.32 -3.64 -2.72
C GLY A 7 -14.08 -4.51 -1.73
N THR A 8 -14.29 -5.76 -2.10
CA THR A 8 -14.99 -6.75 -1.28
C THR A 8 -14.13 -8.00 -1.11
N MET A 9 -14.30 -8.66 0.03
CA MET A 9 -13.61 -9.89 0.35
C MET A 9 -14.60 -10.91 0.94
N ASP A 10 -14.48 -12.14 0.48
CA ASP A 10 -15.00 -13.33 1.15
C ASP A 10 -13.84 -14.29 1.46
N ASN A 11 -14.15 -15.49 1.96
CA ASN A 11 -13.13 -16.43 2.43
C ASN A 11 -12.16 -16.89 1.34
N ASN A 12 -12.54 -16.77 0.07
CA ASN A 12 -11.83 -17.38 -1.06
C ASN A 12 -11.57 -16.38 -2.20
N HIS A 13 -12.25 -15.24 -2.21
CA HIS A 13 -12.18 -14.24 -3.27
C HIS A 13 -11.97 -12.84 -2.74
N VAL A 14 -11.17 -12.08 -3.48
CA VAL A 14 -11.03 -10.64 -3.34
C VAL A 14 -11.45 -10.01 -4.66
N THR A 15 -12.38 -9.07 -4.60
CA THR A 15 -12.75 -8.24 -5.74
C THR A 15 -12.30 -6.82 -5.45
N LEU A 16 -11.38 -6.30 -6.26
CA LEU A 16 -10.90 -4.93 -6.16
C LEU A 16 -11.78 -4.01 -7.01
N ASN A 17 -12.10 -2.82 -6.49
CA ASN A 17 -12.77 -1.81 -7.30
C ASN A 17 -11.81 -1.18 -8.33
N ALA A 18 -12.38 -0.50 -9.33
CA ALA A 18 -11.60 0.07 -10.42
C ALA A 18 -10.54 1.08 -9.93
N ALA A 19 -10.89 1.93 -8.96
CA ALA A 19 -9.97 2.90 -8.36
C ALA A 19 -8.75 2.21 -7.72
N THR A 20 -8.96 1.09 -7.02
CA THR A 20 -7.89 0.30 -6.41
C THR A 20 -6.96 -0.29 -7.47
N VAL A 21 -7.51 -0.84 -8.55
CA VAL A 21 -6.69 -1.42 -9.64
C VAL A 21 -5.87 -0.33 -10.34
N ILE A 22 -6.47 0.83 -10.62
CA ILE A 22 -5.78 1.98 -11.20
C ILE A 22 -4.67 2.45 -10.26
N GLY A 23 -4.98 2.63 -8.98
CA GLY A 23 -4.01 3.07 -7.98
C GLY A 23 -2.86 2.09 -7.78
N LEU A 24 -3.14 0.78 -7.76
CA LEU A 24 -2.11 -0.26 -7.66
C LEU A 24 -1.16 -0.22 -8.85
N ARG A 25 -1.70 -0.07 -10.07
CA ARG A 25 -0.89 0.09 -11.28
C ARG A 25 0.00 1.33 -11.19
N SER A 26 -0.58 2.49 -10.86
CA SER A 26 0.19 3.74 -10.75
C SER A 26 1.25 3.68 -9.64
N ALA A 27 0.93 3.04 -8.51
CA ALA A 27 1.87 2.84 -7.42
C ALA A 27 3.04 1.93 -7.85
N TYR A 28 2.78 0.87 -8.61
CA TYR A 28 3.81 0.01 -9.17
C TYR A 28 4.70 0.75 -10.18
N GLU A 29 4.11 1.47 -11.13
CA GLU A 29 4.85 2.26 -12.13
C GLU A 29 5.75 3.32 -11.47
N ASP A 30 5.32 3.88 -10.33
CA ASP A 30 6.17 4.79 -9.56
C ASP A 30 7.25 4.07 -8.75
N PHE A 31 6.90 2.96 -8.10
CA PHE A 31 7.84 2.12 -7.35
C PHE A 31 8.99 1.64 -8.22
N GLU A 32 8.73 1.23 -9.47
CA GLU A 32 9.77 0.78 -10.42
C GLU A 32 10.87 1.83 -10.65
N LYS A 33 10.53 3.13 -10.56
CA LYS A 33 11.52 4.22 -10.70
C LYS A 33 12.53 4.26 -9.56
N SER A 34 12.22 3.65 -8.41
CA SER A 34 13.16 3.52 -7.30
C SER A 34 14.31 2.54 -7.58
N GLY A 35 14.17 1.67 -8.59
CA GLY A 35 15.16 0.64 -8.93
C GLY A 35 15.27 -0.51 -7.92
N GLN A 36 14.37 -0.57 -6.93
CA GLN A 36 14.35 -1.64 -5.94
C GLN A 36 13.76 -2.93 -6.53
N ASP A 37 14.31 -4.09 -6.16
CA ASP A 37 13.79 -5.39 -6.59
C ASP A 37 12.44 -5.68 -5.92
N ILE A 38 11.37 -5.74 -6.72
CA ILE A 38 10.00 -6.00 -6.24
C ILE A 38 9.87 -7.31 -5.46
N ASN A 39 10.72 -8.31 -5.74
CA ASN A 39 10.67 -9.60 -5.04
C ASN A 39 11.05 -9.48 -3.56
N ASN A 40 11.70 -8.38 -3.17
CA ASN A 40 12.04 -8.07 -1.79
C ASN A 40 10.87 -7.48 -1.00
N PHE A 41 9.68 -7.37 -1.59
CA PHE A 41 8.54 -6.69 -0.97
C PHE A 41 7.31 -7.58 -0.89
N GLU A 42 6.48 -7.30 0.10
CA GLU A 42 5.07 -7.69 0.15
C GLU A 42 4.22 -6.46 -0.14
N ILE A 43 3.14 -6.61 -0.90
CA ILE A 43 2.26 -5.50 -1.25
C ILE A 43 0.98 -5.64 -0.41
N ALA A 44 0.73 -4.65 0.44
CA ALA A 44 -0.46 -4.58 1.28
C ALA A 44 -1.40 -3.50 0.78
N ILE A 45 -2.68 -3.84 0.61
CA ILE A 45 -3.77 -2.88 0.35
C ILE A 45 -4.56 -2.73 1.65
N SER A 46 -4.78 -1.50 2.06
CA SER A 46 -5.39 -1.16 3.35
C SER A 46 -6.37 -0.01 3.21
N GLU A 47 -7.35 0.03 4.11
CA GLU A 47 -8.23 1.16 4.29
C GLU A 47 -7.59 2.09 5.33
N ARG A 48 -7.43 3.38 4.98
CA ARG A 48 -6.92 4.42 5.87
C ARG A 48 -8.05 5.39 6.16
N LYS A 49 -8.56 5.36 7.40
CA LYS A 49 -9.78 6.10 7.76
C LYS A 49 -9.49 7.54 8.16
N ALA A 50 -10.36 8.47 7.81
CA ALA A 50 -10.35 9.80 8.38
C ALA A 50 -10.61 9.75 9.90
N SER A 51 -11.45 8.82 10.35
CA SER A 51 -11.84 8.68 11.76
C SER A 51 -10.69 8.34 12.71
N ASN A 52 -9.62 7.71 12.22
CA ASN A 52 -8.41 7.41 13.00
C ASN A 52 -7.21 8.31 12.61
N GLY A 53 -7.46 9.36 11.82
CA GLY A 53 -6.44 10.32 11.39
C GLY A 53 -5.51 9.81 10.28
N GLU A 54 -5.78 8.65 9.68
CA GLU A 54 -4.96 8.09 8.60
C GLU A 54 -5.41 8.54 7.21
N GLY A 55 -6.63 9.08 7.11
CA GLY A 55 -7.23 9.66 5.91
C GLY A 55 -6.55 10.94 5.44
N VAL A 56 -6.99 11.47 4.30
CA VAL A 56 -6.49 12.72 3.71
C VAL A 56 -7.64 13.69 3.56
N ASP A 57 -7.45 14.93 3.99
CA ASP A 57 -8.45 16.01 3.93
C ASP A 57 -9.81 15.62 4.52
N GLY A 58 -9.79 14.85 5.62
CA GLY A 58 -11.01 14.37 6.29
C GLY A 58 -11.77 13.27 5.55
N LYS A 59 -11.18 12.68 4.50
CA LYS A 59 -11.75 11.55 3.75
C LYS A 59 -10.96 10.26 3.94
N ASP A 60 -11.67 9.14 3.90
CA ASP A 60 -11.08 7.82 3.85
C ASP A 60 -10.33 7.63 2.52
N VAL A 61 -9.19 6.93 2.56
CA VAL A 61 -8.31 6.72 1.40
C VAL A 61 -7.78 5.31 1.37
N ILE A 62 -7.40 4.83 0.19
CA ILE A 62 -6.81 3.51 0.02
C ILE A 62 -5.30 3.64 0.20
N GLY A 63 -4.73 2.85 1.10
CA GLY A 63 -3.28 2.72 1.26
C GLY A 63 -2.74 1.53 0.48
N VAL A 64 -1.75 1.75 -0.38
CA VAL A 64 -0.97 0.69 -1.03
C VAL A 64 0.46 0.76 -0.50
N THR A 65 0.90 -0.26 0.24
CA THR A 65 2.23 -0.28 0.85
C THR A 65 3.08 -1.40 0.26
N PHE A 66 4.24 -1.03 -0.26
CA PHE A 66 5.32 -1.96 -0.59
C PHE A 66 6.16 -2.12 0.67
N VAL A 67 5.92 -3.21 1.40
CA VAL A 67 6.58 -3.51 2.68
C VAL A 67 7.84 -4.34 2.39
N ALA A 68 9.02 -3.77 2.66
CA ALA A 68 10.27 -4.49 2.45
C ALA A 68 10.38 -5.67 3.42
N LYS A 69 10.66 -6.86 2.87
CA LYS A 69 10.90 -8.10 3.62
C LYS A 69 12.13 -7.94 4.50
N LEU A 70 12.10 -8.61 5.64
CA LEU A 70 13.27 -8.71 6.50
C LEU A 70 14.34 -9.59 5.85
N ILE A 71 15.61 -9.22 6.06
CA ILE A 71 16.74 -10.08 5.73
C ILE A 71 16.59 -11.40 6.54
N PRO A 72 16.64 -12.56 5.87
CA PRO A 72 16.55 -13.85 6.56
C PRO A 72 17.57 -13.97 7.69
N GLY A 73 17.14 -14.45 8.85
CA GLY A 73 18.01 -14.61 10.03
C GLY A 73 18.34 -13.33 10.80
N LYS A 74 17.75 -12.17 10.44
CA LYS A 74 18.02 -10.86 11.05
C LYS A 74 16.79 -10.22 11.74
N ARG A 75 15.84 -11.05 12.20
CA ARG A 75 14.69 -10.57 13.02
C ARG A 75 15.19 -9.90 14.30
N GLY A 76 14.73 -8.68 14.59
CA GLY A 76 14.88 -8.04 15.92
C GLY A 76 15.68 -6.73 16.03
N LEU A 77 16.20 -6.14 14.93
CA LEU A 77 17.02 -4.91 15.00
C LEU A 77 16.44 -3.71 14.21
N GLY A 78 15.13 -3.68 13.98
CA GLY A 78 14.45 -2.56 13.32
C GLY A 78 14.69 -2.48 11.80
N ASP A 79 14.55 -1.27 11.24
CA ASP A 79 14.50 -1.03 9.79
C ASP A 79 15.84 -1.25 9.05
N ALA A 80 16.97 -1.29 9.77
CA ALA A 80 18.29 -1.57 9.20
C ALA A 80 18.44 -2.99 8.62
N ASN A 81 17.46 -3.88 8.87
CA ASN A 81 17.48 -5.28 8.42
C ASN A 81 16.42 -5.58 7.36
N ARG A 82 16.01 -4.60 6.55
CA ARG A 82 15.08 -4.81 5.43
C ARG A 82 15.85 -4.91 4.11
N LEU A 83 15.30 -5.68 3.17
CA LEU A 83 15.84 -5.86 1.81
C LEU A 83 15.55 -4.67 0.86
N GLY A 84 15.13 -3.53 1.42
CA GLY A 84 14.77 -2.31 0.71
C GLY A 84 14.08 -1.31 1.64
N ASN A 85 13.69 -0.17 1.07
CA ASN A 85 12.97 0.91 1.73
C ASN A 85 11.48 0.76 1.42
N SER A 86 10.65 0.62 2.46
CA SER A 86 9.21 0.50 2.26
C SER A 86 8.62 1.82 1.77
N ILE A 87 7.65 1.74 0.86
CA ILE A 87 6.98 2.90 0.28
C ILE A 87 5.47 2.73 0.45
N ASN A 88 4.81 3.75 0.98
CA ASN A 88 3.36 3.82 1.09
C ASN A 88 2.80 4.87 0.12
N TYR A 89 1.82 4.45 -0.66
CA TYR A 89 1.06 5.28 -1.58
C TYR A 89 -0.34 5.48 -1.02
N VAL A 90 -0.81 6.73 -1.02
CA VAL A 90 -2.17 7.08 -0.66
C VAL A 90 -2.96 7.33 -1.93
N ILE A 91 -4.05 6.59 -2.10
CA ILE A 91 -4.83 6.50 -3.31
C ILE A 91 -6.26 7.01 -3.06
N SER A 92 -6.75 7.85 -3.97
CA SER A 92 -8.14 8.30 -4.01
C SER A 92 -9.08 7.11 -4.27
N PRO A 93 -10.07 6.83 -3.40
CA PRO A 93 -11.04 5.76 -3.64
C PRO A 93 -12.01 6.08 -4.79
N GLU A 94 -12.13 7.36 -5.17
CA GLU A 94 -13.00 7.82 -6.25
C GLU A 94 -12.36 7.63 -7.63
N SER A 95 -11.04 7.82 -7.74
CA SER A 95 -10.36 7.94 -9.04
C SER A 95 -9.14 7.05 -9.23
N GLY A 96 -8.61 6.46 -8.16
CA GLY A 96 -7.35 5.72 -8.19
C GLY A 96 -6.10 6.60 -8.29
N ARG A 97 -6.24 7.93 -8.26
CA ARG A 97 -5.08 8.85 -8.31
C ARG A 97 -4.26 8.77 -7.02
N ILE A 98 -2.93 8.87 -7.16
CA ILE A 98 -2.01 9.04 -6.03
C ILE A 98 -2.19 10.45 -5.46
N LEU A 99 -2.57 10.50 -4.18
CA LEU A 99 -2.72 11.73 -3.39
C LEU A 99 -1.45 12.04 -2.59
N GLY A 100 -0.65 11.03 -2.27
CA GLY A 100 0.59 11.18 -1.51
C GLY A 100 1.47 9.95 -1.58
N ILE A 101 2.78 10.14 -1.40
CA ILE A 101 3.80 9.10 -1.37
C ILE A 101 4.64 9.33 -0.11
N TYR A 102 4.78 8.30 0.71
CA TYR A 102 5.50 8.35 1.98
C TYR A 102 6.49 7.19 2.04
N GLY A 103 7.77 7.50 2.19
CA GLY A 103 8.79 6.50 2.47
C GLY A 103 8.92 6.23 3.97
N THR A 104 9.19 4.99 4.35
CA THR A 104 9.83 4.72 5.64
C THR A 104 11.32 4.99 5.47
N LYS A 105 11.84 6.01 6.17
CA LYS A 105 13.25 6.37 6.16
C LYS A 105 14.06 5.44 7.06
#